data_AF-A0A1S3W8T0-F1
#
_entry.id   AF-A0A1S3W8T0-F1
#
_cell.length_a   1.000
_cell.length_b   1.000
_cell.length_c   1.000
_cell.angle_alpha   90.00
_cell.angle_beta   90.00
_cell.angle_gamma   90.00
#
_symmetry.space_group_name_H-M   'P 1'
#
loop_
_entity.id
_entity.type
_entity.pdbx_description
1 polymer ?
#
loop_
_entity_poly.entity_id
_entity_poly.type
_entity_poly.pdbx_seq_one_letter_code
_entity_poly.pdbx_strand_id
1 'polypeptide(L)'
;MDAALLLNVEGIKKTILHGGTGDLPNFINGSRHTGVYPILSRSLRQMAEGKDPTEWHVHTCGLANMFAYHTLGYEDLDELQKEPQPLIFVIELLQVEAPSEYQRETWNLSAQEKMQAAPILHGEGNRLFKLGRYEEASTKYQEAIVCLRNLQTKEKPWEVQWLKLEKMINTLILNYCQCLLKKEEYYEVLEHTSDILRHHPGIGKAYYVRARAHAEVWNEAEAKADLEKVLELEPSMRKAVHRELRLLENRLEEKREEERLRCRNMLG
;
A
#
# COMPACT_ATOMS: atom_id res chain seq x y z
N MET A 1 31.34 11.11 33.30
CA MET A 1 31.48 9.74 32.80
C MET A 1 31.02 9.77 31.36
N ASP A 2 32.00 9.91 30.47
CA ASP A 2 31.82 9.90 29.03
C ASP A 2 31.60 8.46 28.57
N ALA A 3 30.42 8.19 28.03
CA ALA A 3 30.20 7.06 27.13
C ALA A 3 29.16 7.50 26.11
N ALA A 4 29.63 8.20 25.09
CA ALA A 4 28.87 8.43 23.87
C ALA A 4 28.47 7.06 23.30
N LEU A 5 27.16 6.81 23.21
CA LEU A 5 26.64 5.73 22.39
C LEU A 5 26.97 6.06 20.93
N LEU A 6 28.05 5.44 20.45
CA LEU A 6 28.47 5.43 19.06
C LEU A 6 27.40 4.77 18.21
N LEU A 7 26.45 5.56 17.70
CA LEU A 7 25.88 5.28 16.40
C LEU A 7 26.86 5.87 15.40
N ASN A 8 27.72 5.02 14.82
CA ASN A 8 28.72 5.35 13.80
C ASN A 8 28.07 5.87 12.49
N VAL A 9 27.34 6.97 12.57
CA VAL A 9 26.77 7.68 11.43
C VAL A 9 27.21 9.14 11.58
N GLU A 10 28.08 9.56 10.66
CA GLU A 10 28.56 10.93 10.59
C GLU A 10 27.36 11.86 10.29
N GLY A 11 26.97 12.71 11.25
CA GLY A 11 25.94 13.71 10.98
C GLY A 11 25.29 14.36 12.19
N ILE A 12 25.07 13.65 13.31
CA ILE A 12 24.38 14.24 14.47
C ILE A 12 24.98 13.72 15.78
N LYS A 13 25.74 14.57 16.48
CA LYS A 13 26.09 14.35 17.90
C LYS A 13 24.83 14.61 18.74
N LYS A 14 24.20 13.56 19.25
CA LYS A 14 23.12 13.67 20.24
C LYS A 14 23.73 13.55 21.63
N THR A 15 23.64 14.62 22.42
CA THR A 15 24.00 14.62 23.84
C THR A 15 22.74 14.45 24.67
N ILE A 16 22.65 13.40 25.48
CA ILE A 16 21.57 13.26 26.46
C ILE A 16 21.87 14.21 27.61
N LEU A 17 21.09 15.29 27.71
CA LEU A 17 21.30 16.34 28.72
C LEU A 17 20.64 16.01 30.07
N HIS A 18 19.64 15.13 30.07
CA HIS A 18 18.95 14.67 31.26
C HIS A 18 18.36 13.27 31.01
N GLY A 19 18.40 12.41 32.03
CA GLY A 19 17.73 11.12 32.05
C GLY A 19 17.40 10.73 33.49
N GLY A 20 16.17 10.27 33.75
CA GLY A 20 15.67 9.94 35.09
C GLY A 20 14.21 10.36 35.28
N THR A 21 13.72 10.25 36.52
CA THR A 21 12.33 10.60 36.92
C THR A 21 12.26 11.93 37.68
N GLY A 22 13.30 12.76 37.59
CA GLY A 22 13.39 14.04 38.29
C GLY A 22 12.90 15.22 37.45
N ASP A 23 12.96 16.42 38.03
CA ASP A 23 12.58 17.65 37.32
C ASP A 23 13.50 17.92 36.12
N LEU A 24 12.89 18.30 35.00
CA LEU A 24 13.58 18.62 33.76
C LEU A 24 14.47 19.87 33.96
N PRO A 25 15.79 19.80 33.64
CA PRO A 25 16.65 20.96 33.74
C PRO A 25 16.29 21.98 32.65
N ASN A 26 16.24 23.26 33.00
CA ASN A 26 15.96 24.33 32.04
C ASN A 26 17.23 24.68 31.24
N PHE A 27 17.33 24.20 30.01
CA PHE A 27 18.45 24.51 29.11
C PHE A 27 18.05 25.64 28.15
N ILE A 28 18.68 26.82 28.28
CA ILE A 28 18.37 28.02 27.48
C ILE A 28 19.38 28.22 26.33
N ASN A 29 20.18 27.22 25.98
CA ASN A 29 21.14 27.33 24.86
C ASN A 29 20.56 26.72 23.58
N GLY A 30 19.64 27.44 22.93
CA GLY A 30 19.07 27.07 21.64
C GLY A 30 19.53 27.95 20.48
N SER A 31 19.88 27.35 19.35
CA SER A 31 20.07 28.05 18.06
C SER A 31 18.73 28.30 17.37
N ARG A 32 18.56 29.48 16.74
CA ARG A 32 17.37 29.86 15.95
C ARG A 32 17.30 29.12 14.60
N HIS A 33 16.86 27.86 14.59
CA HIS A 33 16.66 27.07 13.37
C HIS A 33 15.31 26.34 13.32
N THR A 34 14.26 26.95 13.87
CA THR A 34 12.90 26.35 13.93
C THR A 34 12.01 26.70 12.74
N GLY A 35 12.50 27.45 11.75
CA GLY A 35 11.68 27.91 10.61
C GLY A 35 11.05 26.81 9.74
N VAL A 36 11.61 25.59 9.76
CA VAL A 36 11.05 24.44 9.04
C VAL A 36 10.12 23.57 9.91
N TYR A 37 10.08 23.81 11.22
CA TYR A 37 9.29 23.00 12.15
C TYR A 37 7.77 23.07 11.89
N PRO A 38 7.16 24.23 11.57
CA PRO A 38 5.73 24.28 11.26
C PRO A 38 5.34 23.31 10.13
N ILE A 39 6.17 23.23 9.09
CA ILE A 39 5.94 22.32 7.96
C ILE A 39 6.04 20.86 8.42
N LEU A 40 7.08 20.52 9.19
CA LEU A 40 7.26 19.18 9.75
C LEU A 40 6.09 18.78 10.69
N SER A 41 5.65 19.69 11.57
CA SER A 41 4.56 19.44 12.52
C SER A 41 3.25 19.17 11.81
N ARG A 42 2.95 19.93 10.73
CA ARG A 42 1.82 19.64 9.86
C ARG A 42 1.90 18.22 9.28
N SER A 43 3.08 17.79 8.83
CA SER A 43 3.28 16.42 8.33
C SER A 43 2.95 15.37 9.38
N LEU A 44 3.48 15.55 10.58
CA LEU A 44 3.27 14.62 11.69
C LEU A 44 1.80 14.55 12.09
N ARG A 45 1.08 15.68 12.09
CA ARG A 45 -0.37 15.73 12.38
C ARG A 45 -1.17 14.97 11.34
N GLN A 46 -0.88 15.16 10.06
CA GLN A 46 -1.56 14.44 8.98
C GLN A 46 -1.30 12.94 9.04
N MET A 47 -0.06 12.53 9.37
CA MET A 47 0.26 11.11 9.58
C MET A 47 -0.53 10.51 10.75
N ALA A 48 -0.68 11.25 11.85
CA ALA A 48 -1.48 10.80 12.99
C ALA A 48 -2.97 10.62 12.62
N GLU A 49 -3.45 11.36 11.62
CA GLU A 49 -4.79 11.22 11.04
C GLU A 49 -4.88 10.19 9.89
N GLY A 50 -3.79 9.50 9.56
CA GLY A 50 -3.74 8.51 8.48
C GLY A 50 -3.73 9.11 7.06
N LYS A 51 -3.47 10.41 6.92
CA LYS A 51 -3.40 11.13 5.64
C LYS A 51 -1.96 11.14 5.10
N ASP A 52 -1.81 11.37 3.79
CA ASP A 52 -0.49 11.44 3.15
C ASP A 52 0.29 12.67 3.65
N PRO A 53 1.48 12.50 4.28
CA PRO A 53 2.33 13.60 4.76
C PRO A 53 2.94 14.46 3.66
N THR A 54 2.56 14.29 2.41
CA THR A 54 3.03 15.10 1.29
C THR A 54 1.88 15.60 0.42
N GLU A 55 0.63 15.37 0.81
CA GLU A 55 -0.56 15.74 0.05
C GLU A 55 -0.61 17.25 -0.26
N TRP A 56 -0.10 18.08 0.63
CA TRP A 56 -0.03 19.54 0.41
C TRP A 56 1.15 19.98 -0.47
N HIS A 57 2.12 19.10 -0.74
CA HIS A 57 3.36 19.46 -1.41
C HIS A 57 3.14 19.52 -2.92
N VAL A 58 2.64 20.65 -3.40
CA VAL A 58 2.51 20.89 -4.84
C VAL A 58 3.90 21.20 -5.40
N HIS A 59 4.43 20.32 -6.25
CA HIS A 59 5.75 20.43 -6.86
C HIS A 59 5.81 21.62 -7.83
N THR A 60 5.90 22.85 -7.29
CA THR A 60 6.06 24.07 -8.07
C THR A 60 7.47 24.63 -7.86
N CYS A 61 8.13 24.96 -8.97
CA CYS A 61 9.53 25.38 -9.00
C CYS A 61 9.78 26.61 -8.12
N GLY A 62 10.63 26.48 -7.10
CA GLY A 62 11.48 27.49 -6.44
C GLY A 62 10.83 28.73 -5.81
N LEU A 63 10.04 29.49 -6.57
CA LEU A 63 9.48 30.78 -6.19
C LEU A 63 7.99 30.71 -5.80
N ALA A 64 7.23 29.76 -6.34
CA ALA A 64 5.80 29.63 -6.04
C ALA A 64 5.52 29.11 -4.61
N ASN A 65 6.39 28.27 -4.05
CA ASN A 65 6.24 27.71 -2.70
C ASN A 65 6.34 28.77 -1.59
N MET A 66 7.02 29.91 -1.84
CA MET A 66 7.11 31.00 -0.85
C MET A 66 5.83 31.83 -0.73
N PHE A 67 5.00 31.87 -1.79
CA PHE A 67 3.81 32.72 -1.86
C PHE A 67 2.48 31.94 -1.76
N ALA A 68 2.50 30.61 -1.82
CA ALA A 68 1.28 29.78 -1.88
C ALA A 68 0.61 29.49 -0.52
N TYR A 69 1.31 29.66 0.60
CA TYR A 69 0.80 29.23 1.92
C TYR A 69 0.69 30.42 2.86
N HIS A 70 -0.45 31.13 2.80
CA HIS A 70 -0.83 32.05 3.87
C HIS A 70 -1.23 31.32 5.17
N THR A 71 -1.48 30.01 5.07
CA THR A 71 -1.85 29.15 6.19
C THR A 71 -1.45 27.69 5.94
N LEU A 72 -1.03 27.00 6.99
CA LEU A 72 -0.79 25.56 7.10
C LEU A 72 -2.05 24.79 7.50
N GLY A 73 -3.18 25.48 7.71
CA GLY A 73 -4.43 24.91 8.19
C GLY A 73 -4.49 24.74 9.71
N TYR A 74 -3.46 25.21 10.42
CA TYR A 74 -3.35 25.16 11.87
C TYR A 74 -2.87 26.52 12.38
N GLU A 75 -3.72 27.21 13.15
CA GLU A 75 -3.47 28.58 13.61
C GLU A 75 -2.17 28.70 14.41
N ASP A 76 -1.87 27.69 15.24
CA ASP A 76 -0.65 27.62 16.04
C ASP A 76 0.62 27.45 15.18
N LEU A 77 0.54 26.70 14.09
CA LEU A 77 1.65 26.54 13.15
C LEU A 77 1.87 27.79 12.30
N ASP A 78 0.78 28.50 11.97
CA ASP A 78 0.82 29.76 11.22
C ASP A 78 1.47 30.88 12.02
N GLU A 79 1.14 30.97 13.31
CA GLU A 79 1.75 31.90 14.24
C GLU A 79 3.25 31.60 14.41
N LEU A 80 3.61 30.32 14.59
CA LEU A 80 5.00 29.89 14.71
C LEU A 80 5.82 30.10 13.43
N GLN A 81 5.17 30.06 12.25
CA GLN A 81 5.82 30.37 10.97
C GLN A 81 6.06 31.88 10.80
N LYS A 82 5.13 32.73 11.28
CA LYS A 82 5.27 34.20 11.27
C LYS A 82 6.32 34.68 12.27
N GLU A 83 6.32 34.09 13.46
CA GLU A 83 7.23 34.46 14.55
C GLU A 83 7.93 33.22 15.12
N PRO A 84 9.08 32.81 14.53
CA PRO A 84 9.80 31.63 14.98
C PRO A 84 10.26 31.75 16.44
N GLN A 85 9.76 30.86 17.29
CA GLN A 85 10.14 30.76 18.69
C GLN A 85 11.13 29.60 18.92
N PRO A 86 11.93 29.63 20.01
CA PRO A 86 12.64 28.46 20.50
C PRO A 86 11.64 27.34 20.85
N LEU A 87 11.96 26.10 20.46
CA LEU A 87 11.12 24.94 20.74
C LEU A 87 11.79 24.01 21.75
N ILE A 88 11.00 23.53 22.70
CA ILE A 88 11.42 22.50 23.67
C ILE A 88 10.74 21.19 23.25
N PHE A 89 11.54 20.19 22.91
CA PHE A 89 11.06 18.85 22.62
C PHE A 89 11.18 17.98 23.87
N VAL A 90 10.05 17.51 24.38
CA VAL A 90 10.03 16.47 25.41
C VAL A 90 9.88 15.13 24.70
N ILE A 91 10.89 14.27 24.82
CA ILE A 91 10.89 12.94 24.22
C ILE A 91 10.80 11.93 25.36
N GLU A 92 9.73 11.16 25.37
CA GLU A 92 9.56 10.03 26.28
C GLU A 92 10.02 8.74 25.58
N LEU A 93 10.93 8.01 26.24
CA LEU A 93 11.36 6.70 25.77
C LEU A 93 10.37 5.65 26.27
N LEU A 94 9.48 5.20 25.39
CA LEU A 94 8.44 4.23 25.74
C LEU A 94 8.98 2.79 25.89
N GLN A 95 9.81 2.36 24.94
CA GLN A 95 10.33 1.00 24.89
C GLN A 95 11.71 0.98 24.24
N VAL A 96 12.56 0.05 24.69
CA VAL A 96 13.85 -0.26 24.05
C VAL A 96 13.77 -1.69 23.53
N GLU A 97 13.89 -1.85 22.22
CA GLU A 97 13.90 -3.15 21.56
C GLU A 97 15.32 -3.55 21.21
N ALA A 98 15.60 -4.86 21.20
CA ALA A 98 16.86 -5.36 20.69
C ALA A 98 16.99 -5.02 19.19
N PRO A 99 18.20 -4.74 18.66
CA PRO A 99 18.39 -4.45 17.24
C PRO A 99 17.84 -5.53 16.30
N SER A 100 17.76 -6.77 16.77
CA SER A 100 17.20 -7.93 16.04
C SER A 100 15.67 -8.02 16.09
N GLU A 101 15.03 -7.34 17.04
CA GLU A 101 13.57 -7.37 17.26
C GLU A 101 12.89 -6.13 16.68
N TYR A 102 13.64 -5.04 16.48
CA TYR A 102 13.15 -3.81 15.87
C TYR A 102 12.81 -4.03 14.39
N GLN A 103 11.53 -4.26 14.11
CA GLN A 103 11.01 -4.19 12.75
C GLN A 103 10.84 -2.72 12.38
N ARG A 104 11.83 -2.19 11.65
CA ARG A 104 11.72 -0.85 11.07
C ARG A 104 10.42 -0.75 10.28
N GLU A 105 9.62 0.26 10.64
CA GLU A 105 8.40 0.54 9.90
C GLU A 105 8.71 0.74 8.41
N THR A 106 7.83 0.22 7.57
CA THR A 106 8.01 0.08 6.12
C THR A 106 8.43 1.39 5.43
N TRP A 107 8.03 2.54 5.96
CA TRP A 107 8.40 3.86 5.42
C TRP A 107 9.87 4.23 5.65
N ASN A 108 10.52 3.69 6.69
CA ASN A 108 11.90 4.02 7.09
C ASN A 108 12.96 3.07 6.51
N LEU A 109 12.56 2.11 5.67
CA LEU A 109 13.47 1.22 4.95
C LEU A 109 14.10 1.95 3.75
N SER A 110 15.40 1.75 3.55
CA SER A 110 16.11 2.20 2.36
C SER A 110 15.54 1.54 1.09
N ALA A 111 15.81 2.12 -0.08
CA ALA A 111 15.32 1.56 -1.33
C ALA A 111 15.78 0.12 -1.57
N GLN A 112 17.00 -0.20 -1.13
CA GLN A 112 17.60 -1.52 -1.26
C GLN A 112 16.98 -2.54 -0.30
N GLU A 113 16.70 -2.13 0.95
CA GLU A 113 16.00 -2.98 1.93
C GLU A 113 14.54 -3.25 1.51
N LYS A 114 13.83 -2.24 1.00
CA LYS A 114 12.47 -2.41 0.45
C LYS A 114 12.44 -3.42 -0.70
N MET A 115 13.46 -3.41 -1.57
CA MET A 115 13.56 -4.36 -2.68
C MET A 115 13.82 -5.80 -2.20
N GLN A 116 14.52 -5.97 -1.08
CA GLN A 116 14.77 -7.29 -0.46
C GLN A 116 13.59 -7.79 0.37
N ALA A 117 12.81 -6.89 0.98
CA ALA A 117 11.64 -7.23 1.78
C ALA A 117 10.49 -7.77 0.92
N ALA A 118 10.26 -7.21 -0.27
CA ALA A 118 9.11 -7.57 -1.09
C ALA A 118 9.05 -9.06 -1.49
N PRO A 119 10.15 -9.73 -1.91
CA PRO A 119 10.15 -11.17 -2.13
C PRO A 119 9.86 -12.02 -0.88
N ILE A 120 10.32 -11.56 0.30
CA ILE A 120 10.09 -12.24 1.58
C ILE A 120 8.61 -12.17 1.94
N LEU A 121 8.02 -10.97 1.89
CA LEU A 121 6.59 -10.75 2.12
C LEU A 121 5.74 -11.51 1.11
N HIS A 122 6.15 -11.55 -0.16
CA HIS A 122 5.49 -12.36 -1.19
C HIS A 122 5.51 -13.86 -0.83
N GLY A 123 6.67 -14.37 -0.41
CA GLY A 123 6.83 -15.76 0.03
C GLY A 123 5.96 -16.10 1.23
N GLU A 124 5.89 -15.20 2.21
CA GLU A 124 5.06 -15.38 3.40
C GLU A 124 3.55 -15.32 3.08
N GLY A 125 3.12 -14.38 2.24
CA GLY A 125 1.74 -14.32 1.76
C GLY A 125 1.36 -15.61 1.01
N ASN A 126 2.24 -16.15 0.17
CA ASN A 126 2.01 -17.42 -0.53
C ASN A 126 1.88 -18.60 0.45
N ARG A 127 2.67 -18.60 1.53
CA ARG A 127 2.59 -19.63 2.59
C ARG A 127 1.26 -19.53 3.33
N LEU A 128 0.87 -18.34 3.77
CA LEU A 128 -0.39 -18.09 4.48
C LEU A 128 -1.61 -18.43 3.62
N PHE A 129 -1.57 -18.08 2.33
CA PHE A 129 -2.62 -18.42 1.38
C PHE A 129 -2.82 -19.94 1.27
N LYS A 130 -1.74 -20.71 1.18
CA LYS A 130 -1.80 -22.18 1.15
C LYS A 130 -2.34 -22.79 2.45
N LEU A 131 -2.15 -22.11 3.58
CA LEU A 131 -2.70 -22.50 4.88
C LEU A 131 -4.18 -22.07 5.06
N GLY A 132 -4.79 -21.42 4.07
CA GLY A 132 -6.16 -20.92 4.16
C GLY A 132 -6.33 -19.66 5.02
N ARG A 133 -5.23 -19.04 5.48
CA ARG A 133 -5.23 -17.82 6.29
C ARG A 133 -5.28 -16.60 5.36
N TYR A 134 -6.42 -16.40 4.71
CA TYR A 134 -6.55 -15.42 3.62
C TYR A 134 -6.40 -13.98 4.10
N GLU A 135 -6.90 -13.63 5.28
CA GLU A 135 -6.81 -12.27 5.83
C GLU A 135 -5.35 -11.84 6.05
N GLU A 136 -4.57 -12.71 6.70
CA GLU A 136 -3.15 -12.44 6.94
C GLU A 136 -2.34 -12.47 5.65
N ALA A 137 -2.70 -13.35 4.71
CA ALA A 137 -2.09 -13.37 3.39
C ALA A 137 -2.36 -12.04 2.64
N SER A 138 -3.58 -11.52 2.70
CA SER A 138 -3.91 -10.21 2.10
C SER A 138 -3.08 -9.09 2.70
N THR A 139 -2.97 -9.02 4.03
CA THR A 139 -2.13 -8.00 4.69
C THR A 139 -0.68 -8.07 4.21
N LYS A 140 -0.10 -9.28 4.10
CA LYS A 140 1.28 -9.44 3.60
C LYS A 140 1.46 -9.03 2.15
N TYR A 141 0.48 -9.29 1.28
CA TYR A 141 0.53 -8.79 -0.10
C TYR A 141 0.39 -7.27 -0.16
N GLN A 142 -0.50 -6.67 0.62
CA GLN A 142 -0.67 -5.21 0.69
C GLN A 142 0.60 -4.51 1.19
N GLU A 143 1.21 -5.01 2.27
CA GLU A 143 2.51 -4.53 2.77
C GLU A 143 3.57 -4.52 1.66
N ALA A 144 3.67 -5.62 0.90
CA ALA A 144 4.60 -5.74 -0.22
C ALA A 144 4.29 -4.77 -1.37
N ILE A 145 3.01 -4.57 -1.71
CA ILE A 145 2.58 -3.63 -2.75
C ILE A 145 2.96 -2.20 -2.37
N VAL A 146 2.69 -1.79 -1.13
CA VAL A 146 3.05 -0.46 -0.61
C VAL A 146 4.56 -0.25 -0.64
N CYS A 147 5.36 -1.26 -0.23
CA CYS A 147 6.82 -1.20 -0.36
C CYS A 147 7.27 -0.88 -1.79
N LEU A 148 6.73 -1.60 -2.77
CA LEU A 148 7.14 -1.49 -4.16
C LEU A 148 6.62 -0.21 -4.83
N ARG A 149 5.38 0.22 -4.55
CA ARG A 149 4.85 1.49 -5.06
C ARG A 149 5.68 2.69 -4.57
N ASN A 150 6.08 2.67 -3.30
CA ASN A 150 6.97 3.70 -2.73
C ASN A 150 8.37 3.73 -3.37
N LEU A 151 8.83 2.63 -3.95
CA LEU A 151 10.05 2.62 -4.76
C LEU A 151 9.78 3.15 -6.16
N GLN A 152 8.67 2.73 -6.75
CA GLN A 152 8.27 3.07 -8.11
C GLN A 152 8.08 4.58 -8.31
N THR A 153 7.61 5.32 -7.29
CA THR A 153 7.47 6.79 -7.35
C THR A 153 8.79 7.54 -7.51
N LYS A 154 9.92 6.91 -7.18
CA LYS A 154 11.27 7.48 -7.33
C LYS A 154 11.89 7.18 -8.69
N GLU A 155 11.30 6.24 -9.44
CA GLU A 155 11.77 5.81 -10.75
C GLU A 155 11.00 6.55 -11.85
N LYS A 156 11.66 6.79 -12.99
CA LYS A 156 10.99 7.40 -14.13
C LYS A 156 10.04 6.38 -14.79
N PRO A 157 8.81 6.79 -15.16
CA PRO A 157 7.88 5.92 -15.88
C PRO A 157 8.52 5.31 -17.13
N TRP A 158 8.18 4.05 -17.41
CA TRP A 158 8.61 3.30 -18.61
C TRP A 158 10.09 2.92 -18.68
N GLU A 159 10.92 3.26 -17.69
CA GLU A 159 12.27 2.72 -17.59
C GLU A 159 12.28 1.25 -17.18
N VAL A 160 13.38 0.55 -17.48
CA VAL A 160 13.52 -0.89 -17.21
C VAL A 160 13.27 -1.24 -15.75
N GLN A 161 13.75 -0.40 -14.82
CA GLN A 161 13.52 -0.60 -13.37
C GLN A 161 12.07 -0.37 -12.99
N TRP A 162 11.44 0.70 -13.51
CA TRP A 162 10.02 0.98 -13.29
C TRP A 162 9.14 -0.16 -13.79
N LEU A 163 9.40 -0.67 -15.00
CA LEU A 163 8.66 -1.80 -15.59
C LEU A 163 8.86 -3.10 -14.79
N LYS A 164 10.04 -3.30 -14.20
CA LYS A 164 10.33 -4.43 -13.32
C LYS A 164 9.52 -4.34 -12.02
N LEU A 165 9.48 -3.16 -11.40
CA LEU A 165 8.67 -2.90 -10.21
C LEU A 165 7.18 -3.08 -10.52
N GLU A 166 6.71 -2.50 -11.62
CA GLU A 166 5.33 -2.61 -12.11
C GLU A 166 4.91 -4.08 -12.28
N LYS A 167 5.76 -4.90 -12.92
CA LYS A 167 5.51 -6.34 -13.06
C LYS A 167 5.39 -7.06 -11.72
N MET A 168 6.24 -6.72 -10.74
CA MET A 168 6.18 -7.30 -9.40
C MET A 168 4.91 -6.86 -8.65
N ILE A 169 4.57 -5.58 -8.72
CA ILE A 169 3.35 -5.01 -8.14
C ILE A 169 2.12 -5.71 -8.70
N ASN A 170 2.01 -5.83 -10.03
CA ASN A 170 0.87 -6.51 -10.66
C ASN A 170 0.79 -7.99 -10.27
N THR A 171 1.93 -8.66 -10.08
CA THR A 171 1.94 -10.04 -9.58
C THR A 171 1.39 -10.14 -8.16
N LEU A 172 1.75 -9.20 -7.27
CA LEU A 172 1.25 -9.16 -5.90
C LEU A 172 -0.23 -8.79 -5.84
N ILE A 173 -0.67 -7.81 -6.63
CA ILE A 173 -2.09 -7.44 -6.73
C ILE A 173 -2.92 -8.64 -7.18
N LEU A 174 -2.46 -9.40 -8.17
CA LEU A 174 -3.18 -10.60 -8.60
C LEU A 174 -3.27 -11.66 -7.50
N ASN A 175 -2.24 -11.84 -6.67
CA ASN A 175 -2.30 -12.75 -5.52
C ASN A 175 -3.22 -12.22 -4.40
N TYR A 176 -3.21 -10.91 -4.17
CA TYR A 176 -4.16 -10.25 -3.28
C TYR A 176 -5.60 -10.45 -3.75
N CYS A 177 -5.89 -10.27 -5.03
CA CYS A 177 -7.19 -10.56 -5.62
C CYS A 177 -7.60 -12.04 -5.45
N GLN A 178 -6.65 -12.98 -5.44
CA GLN A 178 -6.97 -14.37 -5.12
C GLN A 178 -7.42 -14.54 -3.65
N CYS A 179 -6.86 -13.79 -2.70
CA CYS A 179 -7.37 -13.74 -1.33
C CYS A 179 -8.78 -13.17 -1.28
N LEU A 180 -9.01 -12.04 -1.95
CA LEU A 180 -10.33 -11.40 -2.01
C LEU A 180 -11.41 -12.31 -2.60
N LEU A 181 -11.09 -13.05 -3.67
CA LEU A 181 -11.99 -14.08 -4.21
C LEU A 181 -12.35 -15.16 -3.19
N LYS A 182 -11.46 -15.49 -2.26
CA LYS A 182 -11.72 -16.45 -1.17
C LYS A 182 -12.49 -15.83 0.00
N LYS A 183 -12.43 -14.51 0.15
CA LYS A 183 -13.20 -13.73 1.11
C LYS A 183 -14.56 -13.27 0.56
N GLU A 184 -14.87 -13.60 -0.69
CA GLU A 184 -16.11 -13.19 -1.38
C GLU A 184 -16.21 -11.66 -1.63
N GLU A 185 -15.08 -10.96 -1.63
CA GLU A 185 -14.98 -9.51 -1.88
C GLU A 185 -14.78 -9.23 -3.39
N TYR A 186 -15.81 -9.51 -4.19
CA TYR A 186 -15.68 -9.55 -5.66
C TYR A 186 -15.51 -8.18 -6.32
N TYR A 187 -16.11 -7.12 -5.80
CA TYR A 187 -16.08 -5.79 -6.43
C TYR A 187 -14.68 -5.18 -6.43
N GLU A 188 -13.92 -5.33 -5.34
CA GLU A 188 -12.54 -4.88 -5.25
C GLU A 188 -11.62 -5.66 -6.21
N VAL A 189 -11.89 -6.96 -6.41
CA VAL A 189 -11.20 -7.76 -7.44
C VAL A 189 -11.45 -7.19 -8.83
N LEU A 190 -12.70 -6.83 -9.15
CA LEU A 190 -13.06 -6.25 -10.45
C LEU A 190 -12.36 -4.91 -10.68
N GLU A 191 -12.27 -4.06 -9.67
CA GLU A 191 -11.59 -2.77 -9.75
C GLU A 191 -10.09 -2.95 -10.02
N HIS A 192 -9.40 -3.73 -9.19
CA HIS A 192 -7.96 -3.96 -9.33
C HIS A 192 -7.60 -4.64 -10.65
N THR A 193 -8.33 -5.67 -11.05
CA THR A 193 -8.05 -6.37 -12.31
C THR A 193 -8.35 -5.51 -13.52
N SER A 194 -9.38 -4.66 -13.47
CA SER A 194 -9.69 -3.72 -14.56
C SER A 194 -8.65 -2.61 -14.67
N ASP A 195 -8.12 -2.12 -13.54
CA ASP A 195 -6.99 -1.17 -13.53
C ASP A 195 -5.74 -1.77 -14.19
N ILE A 196 -5.35 -2.99 -13.79
CA ILE A 196 -4.23 -3.72 -14.40
C ILE A 196 -4.44 -3.85 -15.92
N LEU A 197 -5.63 -4.23 -16.36
CA LEU A 197 -5.92 -4.50 -17.76
C LEU A 197 -6.02 -3.22 -18.62
N ARG A 198 -6.37 -2.07 -18.03
CA ARG A 198 -6.31 -0.77 -18.73
C ARG A 198 -4.89 -0.41 -19.15
N HIS A 199 -3.91 -0.73 -18.30
CA HIS A 199 -2.50 -0.42 -18.56
C HIS A 199 -1.75 -1.57 -19.24
N HIS A 200 -2.11 -2.81 -18.93
CA HIS A 200 -1.39 -4.02 -19.35
C HIS A 200 -2.36 -5.08 -19.91
N PRO A 201 -2.93 -4.85 -21.10
CA PRO A 201 -3.94 -5.74 -21.69
C PRO A 201 -3.39 -7.12 -22.10
N GLY A 202 -2.08 -7.35 -21.99
CA GLY A 202 -1.42 -8.63 -22.27
C GLY A 202 -1.30 -9.58 -21.07
N ILE A 203 -1.78 -9.20 -19.87
CA ILE A 203 -1.67 -10.04 -18.67
C ILE A 203 -2.84 -11.04 -18.62
N GLY A 204 -2.64 -12.22 -19.20
CA GLY A 204 -3.65 -13.30 -19.25
C GLY A 204 -4.22 -13.66 -17.88
N LYS A 205 -3.36 -13.83 -16.88
CA LYS A 205 -3.79 -14.07 -15.49
C LYS A 205 -4.79 -13.05 -14.94
N ALA A 206 -4.70 -11.77 -15.33
CA ALA A 206 -5.62 -10.74 -14.85
C ALA A 206 -7.03 -10.96 -15.38
N TYR A 207 -7.18 -11.30 -16.67
CA TYR A 207 -8.47 -11.74 -17.23
C TYR A 207 -9.02 -12.97 -16.51
N TYR A 208 -8.18 -13.95 -16.19
CA TYR A 208 -8.64 -15.16 -15.48
C TYR A 208 -9.18 -14.85 -14.08
N VAL A 209 -8.51 -13.98 -13.32
CA VAL A 209 -8.99 -13.55 -12.00
C VAL A 209 -10.28 -12.75 -12.12
N ARG A 210 -10.35 -11.81 -13.08
CA ARG A 210 -11.53 -10.97 -13.32
C ARG A 210 -12.74 -11.79 -13.76
N ALA A 211 -12.55 -12.77 -14.65
CA ALA A 211 -13.60 -13.70 -15.07
C ALA A 211 -14.21 -14.45 -13.89
N ARG A 212 -13.38 -14.91 -12.95
CA ARG A 212 -13.87 -15.60 -11.75
C ARG A 212 -14.69 -14.66 -10.87
N ALA A 213 -14.30 -13.39 -10.71
CA ALA A 213 -15.12 -12.41 -10.00
C ALA A 213 -16.43 -12.12 -10.73
N HIS A 214 -16.40 -11.92 -12.06
CA HIS A 214 -17.61 -11.73 -12.88
C HIS A 214 -18.59 -12.89 -12.78
N ALA A 215 -18.09 -14.13 -12.72
CA ALA A 215 -18.91 -15.32 -12.54
C ALA A 215 -19.67 -15.32 -11.19
N GLU A 216 -19.05 -14.82 -10.12
CA GLU A 216 -19.71 -14.75 -8.80
C GLU A 216 -20.72 -13.60 -8.70
N VAL A 217 -20.54 -12.51 -9.46
CA VAL A 217 -21.50 -11.39 -9.51
C VAL A 217 -22.52 -11.49 -10.65
N TRP A 218 -22.62 -12.65 -11.30
CA TRP A 218 -23.59 -12.95 -12.38
C TRP A 218 -23.41 -12.15 -13.67
N ASN A 219 -22.21 -11.63 -13.93
CA ASN A 219 -21.84 -10.98 -15.19
C ASN A 219 -21.32 -12.03 -16.18
N GLU A 220 -22.23 -12.84 -16.72
CA GLU A 220 -21.90 -14.01 -17.54
C GLU A 220 -21.14 -13.65 -18.82
N ALA A 221 -21.63 -12.65 -19.56
CA ALA A 221 -21.09 -12.27 -20.85
C ALA A 221 -19.63 -11.81 -20.70
N GLU A 222 -19.38 -11.00 -19.68
CA GLU A 222 -18.05 -10.50 -19.32
C GLU A 222 -17.14 -11.63 -18.83
N ALA A 223 -17.65 -12.56 -18.01
CA ALA A 223 -16.88 -13.72 -17.56
C ALA A 223 -16.43 -14.60 -18.72
N LYS A 224 -17.31 -14.87 -19.69
CA LYS A 224 -16.99 -15.66 -20.90
C LYS A 224 -15.97 -14.94 -21.78
N ALA A 225 -16.17 -13.65 -22.05
CA ALA A 225 -15.25 -12.85 -22.84
C ALA A 225 -13.84 -12.81 -22.23
N ASP A 226 -13.74 -12.66 -20.91
CA ASP A 226 -12.46 -12.69 -20.21
C ASP A 226 -11.80 -14.08 -20.29
N LEU A 227 -12.56 -15.17 -20.13
CA LEU A 227 -12.02 -16.55 -20.25
C LEU A 227 -11.53 -16.87 -21.66
N GLU A 228 -12.24 -16.41 -22.70
CA GLU A 228 -11.79 -16.51 -24.08
C GLU A 228 -10.48 -15.75 -24.27
N LYS A 229 -10.36 -14.55 -23.69
CA LYS A 229 -9.13 -13.78 -23.75
C LYS A 229 -7.94 -14.47 -23.07
N VAL A 230 -8.18 -15.20 -21.98
CA VAL A 230 -7.15 -16.04 -21.34
C VAL A 230 -6.66 -17.13 -22.30
N LEU A 231 -7.53 -17.76 -23.08
CA LEU A 231 -7.14 -18.79 -24.04
C LEU A 231 -6.28 -18.24 -25.19
N GLU A 232 -6.53 -16.99 -25.60
CA GLU A 232 -5.71 -16.30 -26.60
C GLU A 232 -4.31 -15.98 -26.07
N LEU A 233 -4.21 -15.46 -24.84
CA LEU A 233 -2.96 -14.97 -24.25
C LEU A 233 -2.12 -16.06 -23.58
N GLU A 234 -2.75 -17.02 -22.90
CA GLU A 234 -2.08 -18.08 -22.14
C GLU A 234 -2.66 -19.47 -22.48
N PRO A 235 -2.27 -20.07 -23.63
CA PRO A 235 -2.75 -21.39 -24.05
C PRO A 235 -2.47 -22.52 -23.04
N SER A 236 -1.47 -22.34 -22.15
CA SER A 236 -1.16 -23.27 -21.07
C SER A 236 -2.28 -23.37 -20.02
N MET A 237 -3.10 -22.33 -19.85
CA MET A 237 -4.23 -22.29 -18.91
C MET A 237 -5.49 -22.98 -19.44
N ARG A 238 -5.44 -23.55 -20.66
CA ARG A 238 -6.62 -24.15 -21.33
C ARG A 238 -7.44 -25.07 -20.43
N LYS A 239 -6.80 -25.97 -19.68
CA LYS A 239 -7.49 -26.90 -18.77
C LYS A 239 -8.22 -26.19 -17.63
N ALA A 240 -7.64 -25.13 -17.08
CA ALA A 240 -8.25 -24.33 -16.01
C ALA A 240 -9.44 -23.54 -16.55
N VAL A 241 -9.27 -22.88 -17.70
CA VAL A 241 -10.35 -22.12 -18.36
C VAL A 241 -11.55 -23.02 -18.70
N HIS A 242 -11.33 -24.20 -19.30
CA HIS A 242 -12.43 -25.11 -19.61
C HIS A 242 -13.15 -25.64 -18.35
N ARG A 243 -12.46 -25.69 -17.20
CA ARG A 243 -13.11 -26.02 -15.93
C ARG A 243 -14.04 -24.89 -15.49
N GLU A 244 -13.55 -23.64 -15.53
CA GLU A 244 -14.36 -22.47 -15.16
C GLU A 244 -15.57 -22.29 -16.08
N LEU A 245 -15.40 -22.44 -17.41
CA LEU A 245 -16.50 -22.36 -18.36
C LEU A 245 -17.60 -23.38 -18.04
N ARG A 246 -17.23 -24.64 -17.75
CA ARG A 246 -18.22 -25.66 -17.34
C ARG A 246 -18.94 -25.31 -16.04
N LEU A 247 -18.23 -24.75 -15.05
CA LEU A 247 -18.85 -24.33 -13.79
C LEU A 247 -19.84 -23.18 -14.02
N LEU A 248 -19.50 -22.24 -14.90
CA LEU A 248 -20.37 -21.15 -15.29
C LEU A 248 -21.61 -21.66 -16.03
N GLU A 249 -21.43 -22.54 -17.02
CA GLU A 249 -22.53 -23.16 -17.78
C GLU A 249 -23.52 -23.93 -16.87
N ASN A 250 -23.01 -24.72 -15.93
CA ASN A 250 -23.86 -25.46 -14.99
C ASN A 250 -24.70 -24.51 -14.12
N ARG A 251 -24.11 -23.44 -13.58
CA ARG A 251 -24.83 -22.44 -12.77
C ARG A 251 -25.94 -21.74 -13.55
N LEU A 252 -25.72 -21.51 -14.85
CA LEU A 252 -26.72 -20.89 -15.72
C LEU A 252 -27.87 -21.82 -16.04
N GLU A 253 -27.60 -23.12 -16.20
CA GLU A 253 -28.64 -24.11 -16.41
C GLU A 253 -29.53 -24.24 -15.18
N GLU A 254 -28.94 -24.32 -13.98
CA GLU A 254 -29.67 -24.34 -12.71
C GLU A 254 -30.57 -23.11 -12.58
N LYS A 255 -30.04 -21.91 -12.83
CA LYS A 255 -30.83 -20.67 -12.78
C LYS A 255 -31.97 -20.64 -13.81
N ARG A 256 -31.71 -21.09 -15.04
CA ARG A 256 -32.75 -21.16 -16.10
C ARG A 256 -33.85 -22.16 -15.73
N GLU A 257 -33.50 -23.26 -15.08
CA GLU A 257 -34.47 -24.23 -14.57
C GLU A 257 -35.29 -23.64 -13.42
N GLU A 258 -34.66 -22.96 -12.47
CA GLU A 258 -35.35 -22.24 -11.37
C GLU A 258 -36.33 -21.19 -11.90
N GLU A 259 -35.91 -20.36 -12.84
CA GLU A 259 -36.76 -19.35 -13.47
C GLU A 259 -37.93 -19.98 -14.23
N ARG A 260 -37.68 -21.09 -14.97
CA ARG A 260 -38.73 -21.83 -15.67
C ARG A 260 -39.76 -22.42 -14.70
N LEU A 261 -39.31 -23.00 -13.59
CA LEU A 261 -40.19 -23.54 -12.54
C LEU A 261 -40.99 -22.42 -11.87
N ARG A 262 -40.38 -21.28 -11.58
CA ARG A 262 -41.04 -20.10 -11.02
C ARG A 262 -42.13 -19.57 -11.95
N CYS A 263 -41.83 -19.43 -13.25
CA CYS A 263 -42.82 -19.02 -14.25
C CYS A 263 -43.98 -20.01 -14.36
N ARG A 264 -43.70 -21.32 -14.32
CA ARG A 264 -44.75 -22.36 -14.33
C ARG A 264 -45.66 -22.27 -13.11
N ASN A 265 -45.11 -22.03 -11.93
CA ASN A 265 -45.88 -21.93 -10.69
C ASN A 265 -46.68 -20.62 -10.58
N MET A 266 -46.35 -19.57 -11.35
CA MET A 266 -47.16 -18.33 -11.41
C MET A 266 -48.31 -18.41 -12.42
N LEU A 267 -48.26 -19.36 -13.37
CA LEU A 267 -49.24 -19.49 -14.45
C LEU A 267 -50.23 -20.67 -14.26
N GLY A 268 -50.03 -21.48 -13.22
CA GLY A 268 -50.94 -22.58 -12.82
C GLY A 268 -51.57 -22.29 -11.47
#